data_AF-A7TCL1-F1
#
_entry.id   AF-A7TCL1-F1
#
_cell.length_a   1.000
_cell.length_b   1.000
_cell.length_c   1.000
_cell.angle_alpha   90.00
_cell.angle_beta   90.00
_cell.angle_gamma   90.00
#
_symmetry.space_group_name_H-M   'P 1'
#
loop_
_entity.id
_entity.type
_entity.pdbx_description
1 polymer ?
#
loop_
_entity_poly.entity_id
_entity_poly.type
_entity_poly.pdbx_seq_one_letter_code
_entity_poly.pdbx_strand_id
1 'polypeptide(L)'
;LNDSQHITLNNSQHITLNDSQHITLNDSQHITLNDSQHITLNDSQHITPNDSQHITPNDSQHITLNDSQHIALNDSQHITLNDSQHITLNDS
;
A
#
# COMPACT_ATOMS: atom_id res chain seq x y z
N LEU A 1 11.61 -7.22 -8.34
CA LEU A 1 12.00 -6.42 -9.51
C LEU A 1 12.73 -5.21 -8.97
N ASN A 2 13.97 -4.93 -9.39
CA ASN A 2 14.75 -3.86 -8.78
C ASN A 2 14.26 -2.47 -9.19
N ASP A 3 13.62 -2.35 -10.36
CA ASP A 3 13.06 -1.09 -10.82
C ASP A 3 11.92 -1.41 -11.79
N SER A 4 10.75 -0.79 -11.62
CA SER A 4 9.60 -1.04 -12.48
C SER A 4 8.68 0.17 -12.58
N GLN A 5 8.30 0.54 -13.79
CA GLN A 5 7.37 1.65 -13.98
C GLN A 5 5.94 1.26 -13.60
N HIS A 6 5.49 0.08 -14.01
CA HIS A 6 4.13 -0.38 -13.75
C HIS A 6 4.13 -1.85 -13.34
N ILE A 7 3.48 -2.13 -12.21
CA ILE A 7 3.27 -3.49 -11.71
C ILE A 7 1.78 -3.69 -11.48
N THR A 8 1.25 -4.75 -12.07
CA THR A 8 -0.10 -5.23 -11.80
C THR A 8 -0.02 -6.71 -11.48
N LEU A 9 -0.47 -7.08 -10.28
CA LEU A 9 -0.53 -8.47 -9.84
C LEU A 9 -1.93 -8.78 -9.33
N ASN A 10 -2.35 -10.02 -9.51
CA ASN A 10 -3.61 -10.55 -9.00
C ASN A 10 -3.29 -11.81 -8.21
N ASN A 11 -3.98 -12.05 -7.10
CA ASN A 11 -3.92 -13.28 -6.32
C ASN A 11 -2.49 -13.66 -5.91
N SER A 12 -1.87 -12.83 -5.08
CA SER A 12 -0.47 -13.01 -4.66
C SER A 12 -0.36 -13.24 -3.17
N GLN A 13 0.45 -14.22 -2.77
CA GLN A 13 0.62 -14.53 -1.35
C GLN A 13 1.65 -13.60 -0.69
N HIS A 14 2.82 -13.45 -1.31
CA HIS A 14 3.91 -12.63 -0.81
C HIS A 14 4.47 -11.74 -1.92
N ILE A 15 4.52 -10.44 -1.68
CA ILE A 15 5.05 -9.44 -2.61
C ILE A 15 6.11 -8.62 -1.89
N THR A 16 7.28 -8.52 -2.52
CA THR A 16 8.33 -7.58 -2.11
C THR A 16 8.80 -6.82 -3.34
N LEU A 17 8.66 -5.51 -3.31
CA LEU A 17 9.08 -4.60 -4.37
C LEU A 17 9.97 -3.51 -3.77
N ASN A 18 11.03 -3.15 -4.49
CA ASN A 18 11.95 -2.10 -4.07
C ASN A 18 11.50 -0.77 -4.65
N ASP A 19 11.82 -0.52 -5.92
CA ASP A 19 11.55 0.77 -6.55
C ASP A 19 10.46 0.61 -7.61
N SER A 20 9.35 1.34 -7.46
CA SER A 20 8.24 1.26 -8.40
C SER A 20 7.47 2.56 -8.53
N GLN A 21 7.08 2.94 -9.75
CA GLN A 21 6.27 4.15 -9.92
C GLN A 21 4.79 3.89 -9.66
N HIS A 22 4.23 2.86 -10.28
CA HIS A 22 2.81 2.54 -10.16
C HIS A 22 2.61 1.06 -9.83
N ILE A 23 1.90 0.80 -8.73
CA ILE A 23 1.55 -0.54 -8.27
C ILE A 23 0.04 -0.66 -8.15
N THR A 24 -0.52 -1.70 -8.74
CA THR A 24 -1.91 -2.12 -8.53
C THR A 24 -1.93 -3.59 -8.14
N LEU A 25 -2.41 -3.90 -6.94
CA LEU A 25 -2.52 -5.26 -6.45
C LEU A 25 -3.97 -5.60 -6.14
N ASN A 26 -4.41 -6.74 -6.64
CA ASN A 26 -5.69 -7.34 -6.28
C ASN A 26 -5.45 -8.62 -5.50
N ASP A 27 -6.15 -8.79 -4.39
CA ASP A 27 -6.15 -9.98 -3.53
C ASP A 27 -4.74 -10.42 -3.12
N SER A 28 -4.21 -9.81 -2.06
CA SER A 28 -2.84 -10.06 -1.61
C SER A 28 -2.72 -10.28 -0.11
N GLN A 29 -1.97 -11.29 0.33
CA GLN A 29 -1.85 -11.52 1.78
C GLN A 29 -0.79 -10.64 2.43
N HIS A 30 0.45 -10.69 1.96
CA HIS A 30 1.57 -9.97 2.55
C HIS A 30 2.29 -9.11 1.52
N ILE A 31 2.32 -7.81 1.75
CA ILE A 31 2.92 -6.83 0.86
C ILE A 31 3.97 -6.00 1.61
N THR A 32 5.17 -5.94 1.07
CA THR A 32 6.23 -5.03 1.51
C THR A 32 6.76 -4.23 0.33
N LEU A 33 6.73 -2.91 0.44
CA LEU A 33 7.14 -1.98 -0.61
C LEU A 33 8.16 -1.00 -0.02
N ASN A 34 9.31 -0.80 -0.66
CA ASN A 34 10.30 0.12 -0.13
C ASN A 34 10.05 1.56 -0.61
N ASP A 35 10.14 1.80 -1.92
CA ASP A 35 9.98 3.11 -2.53
C ASP A 35 8.90 3.04 -3.62
N SER A 36 7.82 3.80 -3.46
CA SER A 36 6.72 3.78 -4.43
C SER A 36 6.01 5.10 -4.63
N GLN A 37 5.78 5.53 -5.87
CA GLN A 37 5.04 6.78 -6.08
C GLN A 37 3.53 6.60 -5.87
N HIS A 38 2.94 5.59 -6.49
CA HIS A 38 1.48 5.36 -6.44
C HIS A 38 1.17 3.90 -6.17
N ILE A 39 0.43 3.64 -5.10
CA ILE A 39 0.00 2.31 -4.68
C ILE A 39 -1.52 2.28 -4.59
N THR A 40 -2.13 1.31 -5.28
CA THR A 40 -3.55 0.97 -5.15
C THR A 40 -3.70 -0.49 -4.80
N LEU A 41 -4.42 -0.78 -3.72
CA LEU A 41 -4.62 -2.13 -3.18
C LEU A 41 -6.11 -2.35 -2.96
N ASN A 42 -6.66 -3.44 -3.51
CA ASN A 42 -8.09 -3.71 -3.39
C ASN A 42 -8.46 -4.52 -2.15
N ASP A 43 -7.87 -5.69 -1.98
CA ASP A 43 -8.04 -6.55 -0.80
C ASP A 43 -6.65 -6.97 -0.35
N SER A 44 -6.31 -6.68 0.91
CA SER A 44 -5.04 -7.13 1.48
C SER A 44 -5.06 -7.43 2.97
N GLN A 45 -4.35 -8.46 3.41
CA GLN A 45 -4.27 -8.74 4.85
C GLN A 45 -3.23 -7.87 5.56
N HIS A 46 -2.00 -7.80 5.04
CA HIS A 46 -0.89 -7.09 5.66
C HIS A 46 -0.14 -6.23 4.65
N ILE A 47 -0.09 -4.93 4.91
CA ILE A 47 0.54 -3.93 4.04
C ILE A 47 1.62 -3.18 4.80
N THR A 48 2.84 -3.16 4.26
CA THR A 48 3.99 -2.46 4.86
C THR A 48 4.83 -1.71 3.81
N PRO A 49 4.38 -0.53 3.35
CA PRO A 49 5.17 0.40 2.57
C PRO A 49 6.05 1.27 3.47
N ASN A 50 7.30 1.49 3.04
CA ASN A 50 8.26 2.33 3.73
C ASN A 50 8.18 3.80 3.33
N ASP A 51 8.34 4.11 2.04
CA ASP A 51 8.22 5.47 1.49
C ASP A 51 7.22 5.43 0.33
N SER A 52 6.19 6.26 0.41
CA SER A 52 5.30 6.43 -0.73
C SER A 52 4.68 7.81 -0.87
N GLN A 53 4.47 8.26 -2.11
CA GLN A 53 3.79 9.53 -2.34
C GLN A 53 2.28 9.40 -2.14
N HIS A 54 1.67 8.36 -2.73
CA HIS A 54 0.23 8.13 -2.67
C HIS A 54 -0.10 6.66 -2.39
N ILE A 55 -0.94 6.41 -1.38
CA ILE A 55 -1.40 5.07 -1.02
C ILE A 55 -2.92 5.05 -0.91
N THR A 56 -3.55 4.08 -1.57
CA THR A 56 -5.00 3.87 -1.54
C THR A 56 -5.33 2.38 -1.39
N PRO A 57 -5.37 1.86 -0.16
CA PRO A 57 -5.94 0.56 0.14
C PRO A 57 -7.46 0.66 0.36
N ASN A 58 -8.20 -0.27 -0.24
CA ASN A 58 -9.66 -0.32 -0.14
C ASN A 58 -10.13 -1.19 1.03
N ASP A 59 -9.79 -2.47 1.06
CA ASP A 59 -10.05 -3.36 2.20
C ASP A 59 -8.72 -3.88 2.74
N SER A 60 -8.45 -3.64 4.02
CA SER A 60 -7.25 -4.17 4.65
C SER A 60 -7.39 -4.52 6.13
N GLN A 61 -6.79 -5.65 6.54
CA GLN A 61 -6.79 -6.02 7.95
C GLN A 61 -5.75 -5.22 8.74
N HIS A 62 -4.52 -5.15 8.24
CA HIS A 62 -3.40 -4.48 8.89
C HIS A 62 -2.59 -3.63 7.93
N ILE A 63 -2.43 -2.36 8.27
CA ILE A 63 -1.62 -1.39 7.53
C ILE A 63 -0.58 -0.79 8.47
N THR A 64 0.69 -0.83 8.06
CA THR A 64 1.78 -0.09 8.71
C THR A 64 2.45 0.78 7.66
N LEU A 65 2.32 2.11 7.80
CA LEU A 65 2.90 3.09 6.88
C LEU A 65 4.01 3.87 7.62
N ASN A 66 5.22 3.89 7.05
CA ASN A 66 6.34 4.61 7.66
C ASN A 66 6.40 6.07 7.20
N ASP A 67 6.60 6.34 5.92
CA ASP A 67 6.57 7.69 5.35
C ASP A 67 5.58 7.72 4.18
N SER A 68 4.60 8.62 4.25
CA SER A 68 3.70 8.85 3.13
C SER A 68 3.16 10.27 3.02
N GLN A 69 3.11 10.82 1.80
CA GLN A 69 2.52 12.16 1.63
C GLN A 69 0.99 12.12 1.68
N HIS A 70 0.37 11.23 0.91
CA HIS A 70 -1.08 11.15 0.79
C HIS A 70 -1.58 9.72 1.00
N ILE A 71 -2.49 9.58 1.95
CA ILE A 71 -3.10 8.30 2.29
C ILE A 71 -4.63 8.47 2.22
N ALA A 72 -5.27 7.58 1.48
CA ALA A 72 -6.73 7.45 1.45
C ALA A 72 -7.11 6.03 1.82
N LEU A 73 -7.60 5.82 3.04
CA LEU A 73 -8.01 4.52 3.56
C LEU A 73 -9.54 4.44 3.50
N ASN A 74 -10.08 3.33 3.00
CA ASN A 74 -11.51 3.03 3.12
C ASN A 74 -11.74 2.11 4.33
N ASP A 75 -11.81 0.80 4.13
CA ASP A 75 -12.13 -0.17 5.19
C ASP A 75 -10.81 -0.76 5.72
N SER A 76 -10.46 -0.42 6.97
CA SER A 76 -9.24 -0.94 7.59
C SER A 76 -9.37 -1.16 9.10
N GLN A 77 -9.02 -2.35 9.57
CA GLN A 77 -9.18 -2.70 10.99
C GLN A 77 -8.07 -2.13 11.88
N HIS A 78 -6.82 -2.25 11.43
CA HIS A 78 -5.65 -1.84 12.22
C HIS A 78 -4.69 -1.01 11.37
N ILE A 79 -4.48 0.24 11.77
CA ILE A 79 -3.63 1.19 11.06
C ILE A 79 -2.57 1.74 12.01
N THR A 80 -1.31 1.64 11.61
CA THR A 80 -0.17 2.32 12.25
C THR A 80 0.47 3.27 11.25
N LEU A 81 0.57 4.54 11.61
CA LEU A 81 1.18 5.60 10.78
C LEU A 81 2.30 6.24 11.59
N ASN A 82 3.48 6.40 10.98
CA ASN A 82 4.59 7.11 11.60
C ASN A 82 4.66 8.56 11.10
N ASP A 83 5.08 8.77 9.85
CA ASP A 83 5.16 10.08 9.21
C ASP A 83 4.18 10.17 8.05
N SER A 84 3.22 11.10 8.16
CA SER A 84 2.22 11.31 7.12
C SER A 84 1.74 12.76 7.05
N GLN A 85 1.58 13.29 5.84
CA GLN A 85 1.17 14.68 5.66
C GLN A 85 -0.36 14.83 5.53
N HIS A 86 -0.98 14.00 4.70
CA HIS A 86 -2.41 14.06 4.41
C HIS A 86 -3.04 12.68 4.52
N ILE A 87 -4.01 12.55 5.42
CA ILE A 87 -4.74 11.30 5.65
C ILE A 87 -6.23 11.56 5.47
N THR A 88 -6.86 10.75 4.64
CA THR A 88 -8.31 10.66 4.52
C THR A 88 -8.74 9.27 4.95
N LEU A 89 -9.69 9.21 5.86
CA LEU A 89 -10.33 7.97 6.32
C LEU A 89 -11.79 8.02 5.90
N ASN A 90 -12.24 7.00 5.18
CA ASN A 90 -13.62 6.87 4.77
C ASN A 90 -14.13 5.50 5.25
N ASP A 91 -14.61 5.49 6.49
CA ASP A 91 -15.16 4.31 7.14
C ASP A 91 -16.63 4.15 6.71
N SER A 92 -16.99 2.98 6.17
CA SER A 92 -18.36 2.64 5.74
C SER A 92 -19.25 2.22 6.92
#